data_AF-A0A2E0TIS0-F1
#
_entry.id   AF-A0A2E0TIS0-F1
#
_cell.length_a   1.000
_cell.length_b   1.000
_cell.length_c   1.000
_cell.angle_alpha   90.00
_cell.angle_beta   90.00
_cell.angle_gamma   90.00
#
_symmetry.space_group_name_H-M   'P 1'
#
loop_
_entity.id
_entity.type
_entity.pdbx_description
1 polymer ?
#
loop_
_entity_poly.entity_id
_entity_poly.type
_entity_poly.pdbx_seq_one_letter_code
_entity_poly.pdbx_strand_id
1 'polypeptide(L)'
;MRALSLLLSLALLSLGCDDGGGAPPGTDGGGGDGATSGSDAGETPDGSVPTPDGETPPPPDGGASGPCTVGARSCSDVDTERECVDGAGGPSWVERACDPYQHCLEDRCVEACLDECPLGATRGDRTCRLWSSESDAFVSPGAGGHDLARRHLAWMRAHHLANGYVANTVFSDARHETPIEHTGTVDAAEWTGMYLLAEAARAIATRSPDAIRAVEETIERIHQLFAITGTPGYMARFWAPLDGDPLLADLYDPGDDSHFQTRFEGGPAFFHAWTSRDMYSGVLAALGPAYEATSSEAHRELLREIAVTLARELIRQREDVPVRVRYELFGSWQETDLSLDMEHVILVPEEMVDGRVFIQVGSDEDGSDYDSSELRGAREFLPDFQPVLGQIPAIGGLVPSIPRPSSAMMMASVMELALHVTEGVPGWGADRAAVRAHYDAHRDEWLAIMRQYAYHNEEECWRQYFGITIAYHPIYSLLWLTDEGPFRETVQREVLAARMRPVVAGHSNAYFDYIGASQGPAGLVSAAELAETEAQLFGFVAPPKAAVAVDNRGRYPASGECAGHATVPVDVGERVPQDFLWQHHPFRLVNEHVDPRHVYPGTDYLVGYWLGRMHELVEDDAPNTCTRWDPPPMD
;
A
#
# COMPACT_ATOMS: atom_id res chain seq x y z
N MET A 1 38.17 -17.70 27.84
CA MET A 1 38.86 -16.57 27.17
C MET A 1 38.92 -16.70 25.65
N ARG A 2 39.05 -17.89 25.03
CA ARG A 2 38.90 -18.04 23.56
C ARG A 2 37.44 -18.02 23.04
N ALA A 3 36.45 -18.22 23.92
CA ALA A 3 35.02 -18.08 23.59
C ALA A 3 34.54 -16.63 23.45
N LEU A 4 35.32 -15.64 23.90
CA LEU A 4 34.97 -14.22 23.82
C LEU A 4 35.40 -13.56 22.49
N SER A 5 36.27 -14.22 21.72
CA SER A 5 36.78 -13.70 20.44
C SER A 5 35.86 -14.02 19.24
N LEU A 6 34.97 -15.01 19.35
CA LEU A 6 33.96 -15.27 18.31
C LEU A 6 32.80 -14.27 18.39
N LEU A 7 32.36 -13.93 19.61
CA LEU A 7 31.29 -12.93 19.84
C LEU A 7 31.72 -11.49 19.53
N LEU A 8 33.01 -11.16 19.64
CA LEU A 8 33.51 -9.83 19.25
C LEU A 8 33.62 -9.64 17.73
N SER A 9 33.54 -10.72 16.94
CA SER A 9 33.51 -10.63 15.47
C SER A 9 32.11 -10.26 14.95
N LEU A 10 31.06 -10.43 15.79
CA LEU A 10 29.69 -9.99 15.49
C LEU A 10 29.45 -8.48 15.70
N ALA A 11 30.38 -7.76 16.31
CA ALA A 11 30.23 -6.33 16.60
C ALA A 11 30.97 -5.41 15.60
N LEU A 12 31.60 -5.98 14.55
CA LEU A 12 32.52 -5.23 13.67
C LEU A 12 32.38 -5.51 12.16
N LEU A 13 31.30 -6.13 11.70
CA LEU A 13 31.07 -6.30 10.26
C LEU A 13 30.00 -5.33 9.76
N SER A 14 30.40 -4.05 9.68
CA SER A 14 30.11 -3.26 8.49
C SER A 14 31.35 -3.33 7.59
N LEU A 15 31.13 -3.54 6.29
CA LEU A 15 32.11 -3.53 5.19
C LEU A 15 32.97 -4.80 4.96
N GLY A 16 32.53 -5.60 3.97
CA GLY A 16 33.36 -6.07 2.84
C GLY A 16 34.25 -7.31 3.02
N CYS A 17 34.08 -8.28 2.12
CA CYS A 17 35.08 -8.80 1.15
C CYS A 17 35.03 -10.33 0.92
N ASP A 18 34.70 -10.69 -0.33
CA ASP A 18 35.53 -11.37 -1.35
C ASP A 18 35.56 -12.92 -1.52
N ASP A 19 35.26 -13.28 -2.77
CA ASP A 19 35.58 -14.41 -3.67
C ASP A 19 35.72 -15.88 -3.19
N GLY A 20 34.84 -16.74 -3.73
CA GLY A 20 35.21 -18.13 -4.02
C GLY A 20 34.09 -19.16 -4.31
N GLY A 21 33.62 -19.24 -5.56
CA GLY A 21 33.44 -20.53 -6.27
C GLY A 21 32.12 -21.31 -6.13
N GLY A 22 31.24 -21.12 -7.12
CA GLY A 22 30.42 -22.11 -7.84
C GLY A 22 29.72 -23.29 -7.13
N ALA A 23 28.38 -23.20 -7.03
CA ALA A 23 27.42 -24.32 -6.91
C ALA A 23 25.99 -23.88 -7.37
N PRO A 24 25.04 -24.81 -7.67
CA PRO A 24 23.86 -24.63 -8.55
C PRO A 24 22.57 -24.18 -7.80
N PRO A 25 21.40 -23.98 -8.46
CA PRO A 25 20.36 -23.07 -7.99
C PRO A 25 19.59 -23.68 -6.80
N GLY A 26 19.77 -23.06 -5.64
CA GLY A 26 18.96 -23.21 -4.44
C GLY A 26 18.33 -21.86 -4.13
N THR A 27 17.19 -21.90 -3.46
CA THR A 27 16.38 -20.78 -3.01
C THR A 27 17.14 -19.96 -1.97
N ASP A 28 17.77 -18.86 -2.38
CA ASP A 28 18.53 -17.98 -1.49
C ASP A 28 17.65 -16.78 -1.05
N GLY A 29 17.32 -16.76 0.25
CA GLY A 29 16.73 -15.63 0.97
C GLY A 29 17.82 -14.71 1.50
N GLY A 30 17.56 -13.41 1.46
CA GLY A 30 18.38 -12.37 2.09
C GLY A 30 17.46 -11.40 2.83
N GLY A 31 17.94 -10.83 3.91
CA GLY A 31 17.17 -10.13 4.92
C GLY A 31 17.83 -8.82 5.30
N GLY A 32 17.89 -7.91 4.34
CA GLY A 32 17.74 -6.49 4.65
C GLY A 32 16.26 -6.20 4.81
N ASP A 33 15.80 -5.91 6.03
CA ASP A 33 14.45 -5.38 6.31
C ASP A 33 13.25 -6.09 5.61
N GLY A 34 13.43 -7.33 5.14
CA GLY A 34 12.54 -7.98 4.18
C GLY A 34 11.74 -9.13 4.75
N ALA A 35 10.53 -9.27 4.24
CA ALA A 35 9.55 -10.30 4.56
C ALA A 35 10.01 -11.71 4.16
N THR A 36 9.42 -12.72 4.80
CA THR A 36 9.48 -14.12 4.37
C THR A 36 8.86 -14.29 2.97
N SER A 37 9.57 -15.00 2.09
CA SER A 37 9.21 -15.19 0.68
C SER A 37 8.00 -16.11 0.47
N GLY A 38 7.01 -15.67 -0.32
CA GLY A 38 6.01 -16.54 -0.93
C GLY A 38 6.52 -17.16 -2.23
N SER A 39 6.24 -18.45 -2.45
CA SER A 39 6.66 -19.20 -3.64
C SER A 39 5.58 -19.25 -4.73
N ASP A 40 5.97 -19.04 -5.99
CA ASP A 40 5.16 -19.23 -7.20
C ASP A 40 4.85 -20.71 -7.52
N ALA A 41 3.57 -21.07 -7.74
CA ALA A 41 3.08 -21.95 -8.83
C ALA A 41 1.60 -22.42 -8.62
N GLY A 42 0.74 -22.25 -9.65
CA GLY A 42 -0.63 -22.79 -9.71
C GLY A 42 -0.89 -23.67 -10.97
N GLU A 43 -1.99 -24.46 -11.00
CA GLU A 43 -2.61 -25.10 -12.19
C GLU A 43 -4.11 -25.56 -12.00
N THR A 44 -5.10 -24.82 -12.57
CA THR A 44 -6.36 -25.19 -13.35
C THR A 44 -7.50 -26.15 -12.84
N PRO A 45 -8.75 -26.20 -13.44
CA PRO A 45 -9.70 -25.19 -14.03
C PRO A 45 -11.28 -25.40 -13.87
N ASP A 46 -12.06 -24.35 -14.23
CA ASP A 46 -13.43 -24.26 -14.89
C ASP A 46 -14.74 -24.36 -14.02
N GLY A 47 -15.79 -23.50 -14.04
CA GLY A 47 -16.15 -22.27 -14.78
C GLY A 47 -17.59 -21.74 -14.51
N SER A 48 -17.81 -20.44 -14.83
CA SER A 48 -19.06 -19.67 -15.08
C SER A 48 -19.97 -19.14 -13.94
N VAL A 49 -20.23 -17.82 -14.01
CA VAL A 49 -20.89 -16.92 -13.01
C VAL A 49 -22.26 -16.41 -13.49
N PRO A 50 -23.24 -16.19 -12.59
CA PRO A 50 -24.32 -15.22 -12.79
C PRO A 50 -24.28 -14.04 -11.78
N THR A 51 -24.64 -12.86 -12.27
CA THR A 51 -24.79 -11.57 -11.56
C THR A 51 -25.78 -11.61 -10.38
N PRO A 52 -25.49 -10.99 -9.21
CA PRO A 52 -26.47 -10.84 -8.14
C PRO A 52 -27.30 -9.55 -8.28
N ASP A 53 -28.62 -9.72 -8.12
CA ASP A 53 -29.60 -8.66 -7.97
C ASP A 53 -29.55 -8.02 -6.56
N GLY A 54 -29.48 -6.70 -6.54
CA GLY A 54 -30.27 -5.81 -5.66
C GLY A 54 -30.23 -6.04 -4.14
N GLU A 55 -29.29 -5.39 -3.46
CA GLU A 55 -29.47 -4.96 -2.07
C GLU A 55 -29.51 -3.44 -1.96
N THR A 56 -30.50 -2.96 -1.20
CA THR A 56 -30.75 -1.54 -0.94
C THR A 56 -29.69 -0.98 -0.01
N PRO A 57 -29.05 0.16 -0.32
CA PRO A 57 -28.06 0.76 0.56
C PRO A 57 -28.69 1.18 1.90
N PRO A 58 -27.93 1.17 3.01
CA PRO A 58 -28.36 1.73 4.28
C PRO A 58 -28.66 3.24 4.12
N PRO A 59 -29.57 3.80 4.93
CA PRO A 59 -29.97 5.19 4.81
C PRO A 59 -28.77 6.12 5.07
N PRO A 60 -28.67 7.24 4.35
CA PRO A 60 -27.66 8.25 4.64
C PRO A 60 -27.99 8.92 5.97
N ASP A 61 -27.26 8.57 7.02
CA ASP A 61 -27.42 9.18 8.34
C ASP A 61 -26.35 10.25 8.58
N GLY A 62 -26.81 11.42 9.06
CA GLY A 62 -26.03 12.22 10.01
C GLY A 62 -25.44 13.54 9.54
N GLY A 63 -25.92 14.16 8.47
CA GLY A 63 -25.60 15.57 8.18
C GLY A 63 -26.00 16.47 9.36
N ALA A 64 -25.04 17.14 9.98
CA ALA A 64 -25.19 17.97 11.17
C ALA A 64 -26.47 18.83 11.16
N SER A 65 -27.45 18.46 12.00
CA SER A 65 -28.66 19.24 12.28
C SER A 65 -28.38 20.43 13.23
N GLY A 66 -27.20 21.04 13.09
CA GLY A 66 -26.83 22.24 13.83
C GLY A 66 -27.50 23.49 13.26
N PRO A 67 -27.74 24.53 14.08
CA PRO A 67 -28.23 25.82 13.58
C PRO A 67 -27.24 26.39 12.56
N CYS A 68 -27.73 26.73 11.38
CA CYS A 68 -26.93 27.31 10.31
C CYS A 68 -27.05 28.84 10.28
N THR A 69 -26.10 29.52 9.64
CA THR A 69 -26.19 30.98 9.43
C THR A 69 -26.96 31.23 8.13
N VAL A 70 -28.05 32.00 8.17
CA VAL A 70 -28.86 32.29 6.96
C VAL A 70 -27.98 32.85 5.85
N GLY A 71 -28.09 32.28 4.64
CA GLY A 71 -27.27 32.57 3.47
C GLY A 71 -25.96 31.79 3.39
N ALA A 72 -25.59 31.02 4.42
CA ALA A 72 -24.52 30.03 4.30
C ALA A 72 -24.92 29.00 3.25
N ARG A 73 -23.98 28.62 2.42
CA ARG A 73 -24.14 27.51 1.47
C ARG A 73 -23.13 26.44 1.83
N SER A 74 -23.42 25.22 1.47
CA SER A 74 -22.53 24.08 1.65
C SER A 74 -22.89 23.01 0.63
N CYS A 75 -21.94 22.19 0.21
CA CYS A 75 -22.29 20.96 -0.50
C CYS A 75 -22.74 19.90 0.50
N SER A 76 -23.91 19.30 0.30
CA SER A 76 -24.32 18.12 1.06
C SER A 76 -23.71 16.86 0.46
N ASP A 77 -23.62 16.82 -0.88
CA ASP A 77 -22.89 15.84 -1.67
C ASP A 77 -22.43 16.50 -2.99
N VAL A 78 -21.84 15.72 -3.89
CA VAL A 78 -21.25 16.22 -5.14
C VAL A 78 -22.29 16.71 -6.17
N ASP A 79 -23.55 16.32 -6.04
CA ASP A 79 -24.64 16.71 -6.95
C ASP A 79 -25.72 17.53 -6.24
N THR A 80 -25.53 17.88 -4.97
CA THR A 80 -26.51 18.58 -4.15
C THR A 80 -25.84 19.69 -3.34
N GLU A 81 -26.28 20.92 -3.58
CA GLU A 81 -25.96 22.03 -2.70
C GLU A 81 -27.06 22.21 -1.66
N ARG A 82 -26.71 22.74 -0.50
CA ARG A 82 -27.66 23.21 0.51
C ARG A 82 -27.43 24.67 0.81
N GLU A 83 -28.51 25.40 0.99
CA GLU A 83 -28.51 26.79 1.43
C GLU A 83 -29.27 26.91 2.75
N CYS A 84 -28.68 27.61 3.70
CA CYS A 84 -29.34 27.93 4.95
C CYS A 84 -30.35 29.05 4.72
N VAL A 85 -31.63 28.75 4.83
CA VAL A 85 -32.72 29.73 4.65
C VAL A 85 -33.38 30.05 6.00
N ASP A 86 -33.95 31.24 6.10
CA ASP A 86 -34.73 31.64 7.28
C ASP A 86 -36.14 31.02 7.20
N GLY A 87 -36.34 29.90 7.92
CA GLY A 87 -37.60 29.18 8.00
C GLY A 87 -38.47 29.61 9.18
N ALA A 88 -39.74 29.21 9.19
CA ALA A 88 -40.67 29.52 10.28
C ALA A 88 -40.25 28.95 11.66
N GLY A 89 -39.31 28.00 11.68
CA GLY A 89 -38.70 27.43 12.88
C GLY A 89 -37.29 27.96 13.20
N GLY A 90 -36.84 29.00 12.50
CA GLY A 90 -35.46 29.50 12.52
C GLY A 90 -34.65 29.04 11.30
N PRO A 91 -33.35 29.38 11.26
CA PRO A 91 -32.48 29.02 10.15
C PRO A 91 -32.36 27.50 9.97
N SER A 92 -32.59 27.02 8.74
CA SER A 92 -32.53 25.61 8.39
C SER A 92 -31.93 25.41 7.01
N TRP A 93 -31.18 24.32 6.82
CA TRP A 93 -30.67 23.93 5.50
C TRP A 93 -31.82 23.49 4.58
N VAL A 94 -31.79 23.96 3.34
CA VAL A 94 -32.63 23.50 2.23
C VAL A 94 -31.72 22.99 1.12
N GLU A 95 -31.93 21.74 0.72
CA GLU A 95 -31.16 21.08 -0.34
C GLU A 95 -31.75 21.37 -1.72
N ARG A 96 -30.86 21.48 -2.69
CA ARG A 96 -31.15 21.67 -4.12
C ARG A 96 -30.17 20.84 -4.93
N ALA A 97 -30.71 19.92 -5.73
CA ALA A 97 -29.91 19.20 -6.72
C ALA A 97 -29.31 20.18 -7.74
N CYS A 98 -28.07 19.94 -8.12
CA CYS A 98 -27.40 20.64 -9.20
C CYS A 98 -28.10 20.36 -10.54
N ASP A 99 -28.04 21.34 -11.44
CA ASP A 99 -28.52 21.12 -12.81
C ASP A 99 -27.66 20.04 -13.49
N PRO A 100 -28.18 19.34 -14.53
CA PRO A 100 -27.38 18.37 -15.27
C PRO A 100 -26.02 18.96 -15.69
N TYR A 101 -24.96 18.19 -15.48
CA TYR A 101 -23.55 18.55 -15.75
C TYR A 101 -22.94 19.62 -14.84
N GLN A 102 -23.65 20.01 -13.79
CA GLN A 102 -23.09 20.78 -12.68
C GLN A 102 -22.80 19.85 -11.50
N HIS A 103 -21.74 20.18 -10.77
CA HIS A 103 -21.42 19.54 -9.50
C HIS A 103 -21.31 20.60 -8.42
N CYS A 104 -21.67 20.24 -7.19
CA CYS A 104 -21.46 21.10 -6.05
C CYS A 104 -19.97 21.12 -5.70
N LEU A 105 -19.31 22.23 -5.99
CA LEU A 105 -17.92 22.50 -5.62
C LEU A 105 -17.86 23.85 -4.90
N GLU A 106 -17.04 23.94 -3.85
CA GLU A 106 -16.90 25.17 -3.05
C GLU A 106 -18.26 25.77 -2.63
N ASP A 107 -19.14 24.92 -2.10
CA ASP A 107 -20.43 25.29 -1.53
C ASP A 107 -21.48 25.81 -2.54
N ARG A 108 -21.36 25.42 -3.82
CA ARG A 108 -22.32 25.78 -4.88
C ARG A 108 -22.22 24.86 -6.10
N CYS A 109 -23.33 24.70 -6.82
CA CYS A 109 -23.31 24.04 -8.12
C CYS A 109 -22.54 24.87 -9.16
N VAL A 110 -21.55 24.26 -9.81
CA VAL A 110 -20.75 24.84 -10.89
C VAL A 110 -20.64 23.87 -12.06
N GLU A 111 -20.56 24.41 -13.28
CA GLU A 111 -20.20 23.60 -14.45
C GLU A 111 -18.74 23.16 -14.31
N ALA A 112 -18.52 21.85 -14.19
CA ALA A 112 -17.20 21.26 -14.09
C ALA A 112 -17.17 19.93 -14.85
N CYS A 113 -16.10 19.70 -15.62
CA CYS A 113 -15.89 18.42 -16.27
C CYS A 113 -15.26 17.46 -15.26
N LEU A 114 -16.11 16.80 -14.46
CA LEU A 114 -15.68 15.80 -13.48
C LEU A 114 -16.06 14.41 -13.96
N ASP A 115 -15.21 13.42 -13.67
CA ASP A 115 -15.52 12.03 -13.99
C ASP A 115 -16.73 11.56 -13.14
N GLU A 116 -17.87 11.32 -13.78
CA GLU A 116 -19.11 10.87 -13.10
C GLU A 116 -19.14 9.36 -12.88
N CYS A 117 -18.41 8.62 -13.71
CA CYS A 117 -18.50 7.17 -13.81
C CYS A 117 -17.18 6.53 -14.30
N PRO A 118 -16.98 5.22 -14.07
CA PRO A 118 -15.82 4.51 -14.61
C PRO A 118 -15.94 4.43 -16.12
N LEU A 119 -14.88 4.79 -16.87
CA LEU A 119 -14.88 4.71 -18.33
C LEU A 119 -15.24 3.29 -18.79
N GLY A 120 -16.24 3.16 -19.68
CA GLY A 120 -16.73 1.87 -20.18
C GLY A 120 -17.77 1.18 -19.30
N ALA A 121 -18.03 1.65 -18.08
CA ALA A 121 -19.10 1.11 -17.24
C ALA A 121 -20.47 1.30 -17.92
N THR A 122 -21.41 0.41 -17.60
CA THR A 122 -22.79 0.46 -18.14
C THR A 122 -23.81 0.64 -17.02
N ARG A 123 -24.83 1.47 -17.26
CA ARG A 123 -25.97 1.65 -16.34
C ARG A 123 -27.25 1.72 -17.17
N GLY A 124 -28.03 0.64 -17.16
CA GLY A 124 -29.19 0.51 -18.05
C GLY A 124 -28.75 0.44 -19.51
N ASP A 125 -29.26 1.34 -20.34
CA ASP A 125 -28.92 1.49 -21.76
C ASP A 125 -27.78 2.49 -22.02
N ARG A 126 -27.19 3.06 -20.97
CA ARG A 126 -26.11 4.05 -21.06
C ARG A 126 -24.75 3.41 -20.85
N THR A 127 -23.76 3.92 -21.57
CA THR A 127 -22.35 3.58 -21.39
C THR A 127 -21.58 4.82 -20.98
N CYS A 128 -20.72 4.71 -19.99
CA CYS A 128 -19.85 5.79 -19.56
C CYS A 128 -18.74 6.00 -20.60
N ARG A 129 -18.65 7.20 -21.17
CA ARG A 129 -17.70 7.56 -22.23
C ARG A 129 -17.04 8.89 -21.91
N LEU A 130 -15.91 9.16 -22.58
CA LEU A 130 -15.27 10.48 -22.48
C LEU A 130 -16.12 11.52 -23.21
N TRP A 131 -16.35 12.63 -22.53
CA TRP A 131 -17.04 13.81 -23.00
C TRP A 131 -16.08 14.99 -22.96
N SER A 132 -16.03 15.76 -24.04
CA SER A 132 -15.28 17.02 -24.08
C SER A 132 -16.25 18.19 -23.98
N SER A 133 -16.09 19.02 -22.95
CA SER A 133 -16.85 20.25 -22.78
C SER A 133 -16.49 21.30 -23.83
N GLU A 134 -15.30 21.22 -24.44
CA GLU A 134 -14.87 22.14 -25.49
C GLU A 134 -15.60 21.89 -26.81
N SER A 135 -15.75 20.61 -27.20
CA SER A 135 -16.46 20.24 -28.42
C SER A 135 -17.94 19.93 -28.22
N ASP A 136 -18.42 19.90 -26.97
CA ASP A 136 -19.78 19.49 -26.60
C ASP A 136 -20.13 18.12 -27.21
N ALA A 137 -19.20 17.17 -27.10
CA ALA A 137 -19.31 15.86 -27.76
C ALA A 137 -18.56 14.73 -27.04
N PHE A 138 -19.02 13.50 -27.25
CA PHE A 138 -18.27 12.31 -26.84
C PHE A 138 -17.04 12.10 -27.72
N VAL A 139 -15.90 11.87 -27.08
CA VAL A 139 -14.58 11.72 -27.72
C VAL A 139 -13.97 10.35 -27.41
N SER A 140 -12.92 10.00 -28.14
CA SER A 140 -12.11 8.80 -27.84
C SER A 140 -10.92 9.17 -26.96
N PRO A 141 -10.43 8.26 -26.11
CA PRO A 141 -9.25 8.53 -25.29
C PRO A 141 -8.04 8.91 -26.15
N GLY A 142 -7.34 9.97 -25.74
CA GLY A 142 -6.07 10.40 -26.30
C GLY A 142 -4.89 9.58 -25.78
N ALA A 143 -3.68 10.01 -26.17
CA ALA A 143 -2.43 9.44 -25.69
C ALA A 143 -1.87 10.17 -24.45
N GLY A 144 -2.61 11.16 -23.92
CA GLY A 144 -2.22 11.93 -22.76
C GLY A 144 -2.19 11.12 -21.46
N GLY A 145 -1.47 11.63 -20.47
CA GLY A 145 -1.31 11.01 -19.14
C GLY A 145 -2.66 10.84 -18.43
N HIS A 146 -3.56 11.81 -18.53
CA HIS A 146 -4.87 11.70 -17.89
C HIS A 146 -5.72 10.58 -18.50
N ASP A 147 -5.78 10.52 -19.83
CA ASP A 147 -6.55 9.47 -20.52
C ASP A 147 -5.91 8.09 -20.37
N LEU A 148 -4.58 8.01 -20.24
CA LEU A 148 -3.89 6.79 -19.83
C LEU A 148 -4.31 6.35 -18.42
N ALA A 149 -4.45 7.28 -17.46
CA ALA A 149 -4.94 6.99 -16.11
C ALA A 149 -6.36 6.44 -16.13
N ARG A 150 -7.27 7.06 -16.89
CA ARG A 150 -8.66 6.59 -17.03
C ARG A 150 -8.75 5.19 -17.63
N ARG A 151 -7.90 4.88 -18.62
CA ARG A 151 -7.83 3.53 -19.20
C ARG A 151 -7.32 2.50 -18.19
N HIS A 152 -6.28 2.83 -17.43
CA HIS A 152 -5.78 1.95 -16.36
C HIS A 152 -6.82 1.73 -15.27
N LEU A 153 -7.54 2.77 -14.85
CA LEU A 153 -8.66 2.66 -13.89
C LEU A 153 -9.77 1.73 -14.39
N ALA A 154 -10.22 1.94 -15.63
CA ALA A 154 -11.25 1.11 -16.25
C ALA A 154 -10.82 -0.37 -16.31
N TRP A 155 -9.58 -0.62 -16.75
CA TRP A 155 -9.02 -1.96 -16.85
C TRP A 155 -8.87 -2.62 -15.47
N MET A 156 -8.35 -1.88 -14.50
CA MET A 156 -8.12 -2.36 -13.14
C MET A 156 -9.44 -2.78 -12.47
N ARG A 157 -10.49 -1.95 -12.57
CA ARG A 157 -11.81 -2.27 -12.00
C ARG A 157 -12.48 -3.46 -12.68
N ALA A 158 -12.26 -3.65 -13.98
CA ALA A 158 -12.86 -4.74 -14.73
C ALA A 158 -12.18 -6.10 -14.47
N HIS A 159 -10.87 -6.09 -14.15
CA HIS A 159 -10.07 -7.32 -14.22
C HIS A 159 -9.16 -7.60 -13.04
N HIS A 160 -8.85 -6.61 -12.19
CA HIS A 160 -7.81 -6.73 -11.17
C HIS A 160 -8.33 -6.56 -9.73
N LEU A 161 -9.63 -6.41 -9.51
CA LEU A 161 -10.25 -6.32 -8.18
C LEU A 161 -10.86 -7.67 -7.75
N ALA A 162 -10.04 -8.68 -7.46
CA ALA A 162 -10.46 -9.98 -6.96
C ALA A 162 -11.07 -9.84 -5.56
N ASN A 163 -12.38 -10.05 -5.42
CA ASN A 163 -13.14 -9.72 -4.20
C ASN A 163 -12.94 -8.26 -3.71
N GLY A 164 -12.66 -7.33 -4.62
CA GLY A 164 -12.35 -5.93 -4.29
C GLY A 164 -10.88 -5.66 -3.94
N TYR A 165 -10.01 -6.67 -3.94
CA TYR A 165 -8.57 -6.52 -3.70
C TYR A 165 -7.77 -6.55 -5.00
N VAL A 166 -6.71 -5.76 -5.04
CA VAL A 166 -5.82 -5.72 -6.20
C VAL A 166 -5.07 -7.05 -6.34
N ALA A 167 -5.22 -7.70 -7.49
CA ALA A 167 -4.53 -8.94 -7.84
C ALA A 167 -4.09 -8.94 -9.30
N ASN A 168 -3.14 -9.80 -9.63
CA ASN A 168 -2.84 -10.16 -11.00
C ASN A 168 -3.95 -11.04 -11.57
N THR A 169 -4.06 -11.09 -12.91
CA THR A 169 -5.09 -11.90 -13.56
C THR A 169 -4.51 -12.65 -14.74
N VAL A 170 -4.74 -13.97 -14.76
CA VAL A 170 -4.41 -14.83 -15.89
C VAL A 170 -5.69 -15.08 -16.68
N PHE A 171 -5.60 -14.92 -18.00
CA PHE A 171 -6.71 -15.12 -18.92
C PHE A 171 -6.60 -16.44 -19.69
N SER A 172 -7.71 -16.91 -20.24
CA SER A 172 -7.73 -18.12 -21.08
C SER A 172 -6.87 -17.97 -22.35
N ASP A 173 -6.78 -16.76 -22.90
CA ASP A 173 -5.97 -16.41 -24.06
C ASP A 173 -5.50 -14.94 -24.03
N ALA A 174 -4.64 -14.57 -24.99
CA ALA A 174 -4.04 -13.23 -25.10
C ALA A 174 -5.01 -12.14 -25.63
N ARG A 175 -6.30 -12.44 -25.81
CA ARG A 175 -7.36 -11.44 -26.05
C ARG A 175 -7.95 -10.91 -24.76
N HIS A 176 -7.61 -11.52 -23.62
CA HIS A 176 -7.98 -11.08 -22.27
C HIS A 176 -9.50 -10.96 -22.05
N GLU A 177 -10.27 -11.87 -22.64
CA GLU A 177 -11.76 -11.86 -22.54
C GLU A 177 -12.28 -12.62 -21.31
N THR A 178 -11.61 -13.69 -20.88
CA THR A 178 -12.09 -14.57 -19.81
C THR A 178 -10.98 -14.82 -18.78
N PRO A 179 -11.10 -14.29 -17.55
CA PRO A 179 -10.16 -14.61 -16.48
C PRO A 179 -10.31 -16.09 -16.10
N ILE A 180 -9.20 -16.75 -15.81
CA ILE A 180 -9.15 -18.15 -15.37
C ILE A 180 -8.46 -18.34 -14.04
N GLU A 181 -7.76 -17.32 -13.53
CA GLU A 181 -7.02 -17.36 -12.27
C GLU A 181 -6.69 -15.93 -11.81
N HIS A 182 -6.66 -15.74 -10.49
CA HIS A 182 -6.05 -14.57 -9.86
C HIS A 182 -4.76 -15.00 -9.17
N THR A 183 -3.70 -14.19 -9.31
CA THR A 183 -2.39 -14.46 -8.67
C THR A 183 -1.90 -13.21 -7.95
N GLY A 184 -0.78 -13.32 -7.24
CA GLY A 184 -0.23 -12.20 -6.47
C GLY A 184 -1.06 -11.81 -5.24
N THR A 185 -1.96 -12.70 -4.79
CA THR A 185 -2.82 -12.44 -3.61
C THR A 185 -2.04 -12.36 -2.31
N VAL A 186 -0.79 -12.85 -2.30
CA VAL A 186 0.17 -12.67 -1.21
C VAL A 186 0.45 -11.19 -0.91
N ASP A 187 0.43 -10.32 -1.91
CA ASP A 187 0.74 -8.88 -1.77
C ASP A 187 -0.50 -7.99 -1.99
N ALA A 188 -1.68 -8.60 -2.08
CA ALA A 188 -2.91 -7.90 -2.43
C ALA A 188 -3.25 -6.77 -1.46
N ALA A 189 -3.01 -6.93 -0.15
CA ALA A 189 -3.25 -5.88 0.83
C ALA A 189 -2.39 -4.63 0.56
N GLU A 190 -1.11 -4.80 0.20
CA GLU A 190 -0.24 -3.68 -0.15
C GLU A 190 -0.75 -2.97 -1.41
N TRP A 191 -0.99 -3.74 -2.48
CA TRP A 191 -1.41 -3.19 -3.76
C TRP A 191 -2.79 -2.53 -3.67
N THR A 192 -3.67 -3.05 -2.81
CA THR A 192 -4.97 -2.44 -2.51
C THR A 192 -4.80 -1.14 -1.73
N GLY A 193 -3.87 -1.08 -0.78
CA GLY A 193 -3.46 0.17 -0.14
C GLY A 193 -2.96 1.20 -1.16
N MET A 194 -2.11 0.79 -2.10
CA MET A 194 -1.61 1.69 -3.15
C MET A 194 -2.69 2.13 -4.14
N TYR A 195 -3.67 1.27 -4.43
CA TYR A 195 -4.85 1.66 -5.20
C TYR A 195 -5.74 2.66 -4.43
N LEU A 196 -5.95 2.44 -3.12
CA LEU A 196 -6.65 3.40 -2.26
C LEU A 196 -5.93 4.76 -2.25
N LEU A 197 -4.60 4.78 -2.16
CA LEU A 197 -3.82 6.01 -2.23
C LEU A 197 -4.01 6.71 -3.59
N ALA A 198 -4.02 5.96 -4.69
CA ALA A 198 -4.25 6.51 -6.03
C ALA A 198 -5.65 7.14 -6.16
N GLU A 199 -6.70 6.44 -5.69
CA GLU A 199 -8.07 6.95 -5.73
C GLU A 199 -8.29 8.12 -4.76
N ALA A 200 -7.66 8.11 -3.58
CA ALA A 200 -7.71 9.22 -2.64
C ALA A 200 -7.02 10.46 -3.24
N ALA A 201 -5.85 10.30 -3.83
CA ALA A 201 -5.15 11.37 -4.52
C ALA A 201 -5.96 11.90 -5.71
N ARG A 202 -6.62 11.02 -6.48
CA ARG A 202 -7.55 11.41 -7.53
C ARG A 202 -8.73 12.21 -6.98
N ALA A 203 -9.36 11.74 -5.92
CA ALA A 203 -10.50 12.40 -5.29
C ALA A 203 -10.12 13.78 -4.74
N ILE A 204 -8.94 13.94 -4.12
CA ILE A 204 -8.42 15.23 -3.65
C ILE A 204 -8.15 16.18 -4.83
N ALA A 205 -7.46 15.70 -5.87
CA ALA A 205 -7.08 16.52 -7.02
C ALA A 205 -8.26 16.94 -7.90
N THR A 206 -9.29 16.09 -8.02
CA THR A 206 -10.37 16.28 -9.01
C THR A 206 -11.73 16.56 -8.39
N ARG A 207 -11.98 16.14 -7.15
CA ARG A 207 -13.32 16.08 -6.55
C ARG A 207 -14.33 15.24 -7.35
N SER A 208 -13.85 14.32 -8.18
CA SER A 208 -14.70 13.44 -8.99
C SER A 208 -15.61 12.57 -8.12
N PRO A 209 -16.93 12.52 -8.40
CA PRO A 209 -17.86 11.58 -7.78
C PRO A 209 -17.40 10.12 -7.86
N ASP A 210 -16.84 9.74 -9.02
CA ASP A 210 -16.35 8.40 -9.28
C ASP A 210 -15.14 8.04 -8.42
N ALA A 211 -14.25 9.00 -8.16
CA ALA A 211 -13.10 8.83 -7.28
C ALA A 211 -13.53 8.66 -5.82
N ILE A 212 -14.47 9.49 -5.36
CA ILE A 212 -14.97 9.44 -3.98
C ILE A 212 -15.63 8.08 -3.69
N ARG A 213 -16.48 7.57 -4.61
CA ARG A 213 -17.06 6.22 -4.45
C ARG A 213 -15.99 5.13 -4.38
N ALA A 214 -14.98 5.20 -5.25
CA ALA A 214 -13.91 4.21 -5.24
C ALA A 214 -13.08 4.23 -3.96
N VAL A 215 -12.83 5.42 -3.39
CA VAL A 215 -12.22 5.56 -2.06
C VAL A 215 -13.08 4.87 -1.00
N GLU A 216 -14.38 5.17 -0.97
CA GLU A 216 -15.33 4.62 0.01
C GLU A 216 -15.41 3.08 -0.08
N GLU A 217 -15.63 2.54 -1.28
CA GLU A 217 -15.65 1.10 -1.52
C GLU A 217 -14.34 0.42 -1.10
N THR A 218 -13.19 1.06 -1.39
CA THR A 218 -11.88 0.47 -1.04
C THR A 218 -11.58 0.58 0.47
N ILE A 219 -12.08 1.61 1.16
CA ILE A 219 -12.01 1.70 2.64
C ILE A 219 -12.74 0.51 3.28
N GLU A 220 -13.94 0.17 2.80
CA GLU A 220 -14.68 -1.00 3.29
C GLU A 220 -13.89 -2.29 3.09
N ARG A 221 -13.27 -2.47 1.91
CA ARG A 221 -12.41 -3.64 1.63
C ARG A 221 -11.20 -3.70 2.57
N ILE A 222 -10.49 -2.60 2.77
CA ILE A 222 -9.37 -2.57 3.71
C ILE A 222 -9.83 -2.88 5.13
N HIS A 223 -10.98 -2.35 5.59
CA HIS A 223 -11.53 -2.67 6.91
C HIS A 223 -11.83 -4.17 7.05
N GLN A 224 -12.40 -4.80 6.02
CA GLN A 224 -12.68 -6.24 6.03
C GLN A 224 -11.41 -7.10 6.21
N LEU A 225 -10.25 -6.68 5.67
CA LEU A 225 -8.97 -7.40 5.89
C LEU A 225 -8.56 -7.45 7.37
N PHE A 226 -8.90 -6.42 8.15
CA PHE A 226 -8.70 -6.44 9.61
C PHE A 226 -9.82 -7.22 10.31
N ALA A 227 -11.07 -7.04 9.88
CA ALA A 227 -12.22 -7.63 10.53
C ALA A 227 -12.24 -9.17 10.43
N ILE A 228 -11.84 -9.74 9.29
CA ILE A 228 -11.94 -11.19 9.06
C ILE A 228 -11.02 -12.02 9.96
N THR A 229 -9.89 -11.46 10.38
CA THR A 229 -8.94 -12.19 11.24
C THR A 229 -9.48 -12.41 12.65
N GLY A 230 -10.40 -11.55 13.10
CA GLY A 230 -10.90 -11.52 14.47
C GLY A 230 -9.87 -11.11 15.53
N THR A 231 -8.63 -10.84 15.12
CA THR A 231 -7.51 -10.47 16.00
C THR A 231 -7.25 -8.97 15.90
N PRO A 232 -7.42 -8.19 16.99
CA PRO A 232 -7.22 -6.73 16.95
C PRO A 232 -5.86 -6.35 16.37
N GLY A 233 -5.86 -5.41 15.41
CA GLY A 233 -4.66 -4.91 14.73
C GLY A 233 -4.07 -5.88 13.70
N TYR A 234 -4.51 -7.14 13.65
CA TYR A 234 -4.03 -8.10 12.68
C TYR A 234 -4.80 -8.01 11.36
N MET A 235 -4.08 -7.76 10.27
CA MET A 235 -4.61 -7.62 8.93
C MET A 235 -4.32 -8.88 8.13
N ALA A 236 -5.28 -9.38 7.36
CA ALA A 236 -5.04 -10.41 6.35
C ALA A 236 -4.36 -9.84 5.09
N ARG A 237 -3.62 -10.67 4.33
CA ARG A 237 -3.10 -10.33 3.00
C ARG A 237 -4.22 -10.25 1.96
N PHE A 238 -5.20 -11.14 2.09
CA PHE A 238 -6.35 -11.28 1.20
C PHE A 238 -7.48 -12.02 1.93
N TRP A 239 -8.74 -11.80 1.53
CA TRP A 239 -9.83 -12.69 1.89
C TRP A 239 -10.81 -12.90 0.76
N ALA A 240 -11.47 -14.07 0.74
CA ALA A 240 -12.57 -14.34 -0.16
C ALA A 240 -13.62 -15.30 0.43
N PRO A 241 -14.88 -15.21 -0.04
CA PRO A 241 -15.88 -16.22 0.26
C PRO A 241 -15.51 -17.54 -0.41
N LEU A 242 -15.81 -18.66 0.25
CA LEU A 242 -15.64 -20.01 -0.30
C LEU A 242 -16.87 -20.47 -1.09
N ASP A 243 -17.98 -19.75 -0.96
CA ASP A 243 -19.17 -19.90 -1.78
C ASP A 243 -19.28 -18.76 -2.82
N GLY A 244 -19.74 -19.09 -4.03
CA GLY A 244 -19.91 -18.10 -5.09
C GLY A 244 -18.93 -18.29 -6.23
N ASP A 245 -18.03 -17.32 -6.43
CA ASP A 245 -17.10 -17.29 -7.56
C ASP A 245 -16.05 -18.42 -7.45
N PRO A 246 -16.02 -19.39 -8.39
CA PRO A 246 -15.03 -20.45 -8.39
C PRO A 246 -13.59 -19.92 -8.43
N LEU A 247 -13.33 -18.81 -9.13
CA LEU A 247 -11.98 -18.24 -9.23
C LEU A 247 -11.47 -17.76 -7.86
N LEU A 248 -12.38 -17.29 -7.00
CA LEU A 248 -12.03 -16.87 -5.65
C LEU A 248 -11.91 -18.06 -4.70
N ALA A 249 -12.77 -19.07 -4.85
CA ALA A 249 -12.71 -20.29 -4.05
C ALA A 249 -11.44 -21.11 -4.32
N ASP A 250 -10.98 -21.14 -5.57
CA ASP A 250 -9.78 -21.88 -6.01
C ASP A 250 -8.48 -21.29 -5.45
N LEU A 251 -8.50 -20.05 -4.96
CA LEU A 251 -7.36 -19.44 -4.25
C LEU A 251 -7.10 -20.10 -2.89
N TYR A 252 -8.09 -20.78 -2.31
CA TYR A 252 -7.92 -21.47 -1.03
C TYR A 252 -7.20 -22.81 -1.22
N ASP A 253 -5.93 -22.86 -0.83
CA ASP A 253 -5.19 -24.09 -0.63
C ASP A 253 -5.30 -24.59 0.84
N PRO A 254 -5.96 -25.74 1.12
CA PRO A 254 -6.00 -26.33 2.46
C PRO A 254 -4.66 -26.93 2.93
N GLY A 255 -3.67 -27.05 2.04
CA GLY A 255 -2.31 -27.49 2.35
C GLY A 255 -1.37 -26.36 2.76
N ASP A 256 -1.75 -25.11 2.51
CA ASP A 256 -1.00 -23.92 2.86
C ASP A 256 -1.34 -23.49 4.30
N ASP A 257 -0.34 -23.47 5.19
CA ASP A 257 -0.53 -23.11 6.60
C ASP A 257 -0.64 -21.59 6.85
N SER A 258 -0.59 -20.78 5.79
CA SER A 258 -0.97 -19.37 5.78
C SER A 258 -2.47 -19.17 5.49
N HIS A 259 -3.21 -20.19 5.05
CA HIS A 259 -4.64 -20.08 4.75
C HIS A 259 -5.54 -20.54 5.90
N PHE A 260 -6.45 -19.66 6.33
CA PHE A 260 -7.33 -19.92 7.46
C PHE A 260 -8.79 -19.85 7.04
N GLN A 261 -9.53 -20.95 7.27
CA GLN A 261 -10.98 -20.97 7.06
C GLN A 261 -11.72 -20.36 8.26
N THR A 262 -12.77 -19.60 7.97
CA THR A 262 -13.61 -18.97 8.96
C THR A 262 -15.05 -18.83 8.45
N ARG A 263 -15.90 -18.12 9.22
CA ARG A 263 -17.17 -17.60 8.74
C ARG A 263 -17.12 -16.08 8.78
N PHE A 264 -17.39 -15.46 7.64
CA PHE A 264 -17.36 -14.00 7.50
C PHE A 264 -18.51 -13.57 6.57
N GLU A 265 -19.12 -12.42 6.85
CA GLU A 265 -20.28 -11.89 6.11
C GLU A 265 -21.43 -12.89 5.92
N GLY A 266 -21.63 -13.77 6.90
CA GLY A 266 -22.72 -14.78 6.90
C GLY A 266 -22.38 -16.10 6.21
N GLY A 267 -21.33 -16.16 5.39
CA GLY A 267 -20.90 -17.33 4.62
C GLY A 267 -19.65 -18.03 5.15
N PRO A 268 -19.29 -19.20 4.59
CA PRO A 268 -17.94 -19.75 4.71
C PRO A 268 -16.94 -18.89 3.93
N ALA A 269 -15.79 -18.60 4.53
CA ALA A 269 -14.76 -17.78 3.91
C ALA A 269 -13.37 -18.30 4.27
N PHE A 270 -12.35 -17.82 3.57
CA PHE A 270 -10.97 -17.96 4.00
C PHE A 270 -10.26 -16.60 3.96
N PHE A 271 -9.15 -16.51 4.68
CA PHE A 271 -8.19 -15.43 4.52
C PHE A 271 -6.77 -15.97 4.43
N HIS A 272 -5.93 -15.24 3.70
CA HIS A 272 -4.50 -15.46 3.65
C HIS A 272 -3.83 -14.62 4.74
N ALA A 273 -3.13 -15.28 5.66
CA ALA A 273 -2.49 -14.70 6.84
C ALA A 273 -1.02 -14.33 6.56
N TRP A 274 -0.11 -14.50 7.52
CA TRP A 274 1.33 -14.31 7.35
C TRP A 274 1.73 -12.90 6.89
N THR A 275 0.85 -11.92 7.05
CA THR A 275 0.99 -10.54 6.56
C THR A 275 2.30 -9.91 6.98
N SER A 276 3.16 -9.59 6.03
CA SER A 276 4.41 -8.89 6.30
C SER A 276 4.23 -7.37 6.38
N ARG A 277 5.32 -6.67 6.73
CA ARG A 277 5.31 -5.22 7.02
C ARG A 277 5.01 -4.38 5.77
N ASP A 278 5.41 -4.83 4.60
CA ASP A 278 5.08 -4.24 3.30
C ASP A 278 3.57 -4.06 3.11
N MET A 279 2.76 -5.08 3.39
CA MET A 279 1.29 -4.96 3.33
C MET A 279 0.76 -3.88 4.26
N TYR A 280 1.21 -3.85 5.52
CA TYR A 280 0.84 -2.78 6.44
C TYR A 280 1.31 -1.41 5.93
N SER A 281 2.53 -1.33 5.40
CA SER A 281 3.10 -0.08 4.91
C SER A 281 2.27 0.52 3.77
N GLY A 282 1.88 -0.28 2.77
CA GLY A 282 1.06 0.17 1.64
C GLY A 282 -0.31 0.68 2.08
N VAL A 283 -0.95 -0.03 3.02
CA VAL A 283 -2.21 0.43 3.61
C VAL A 283 -2.02 1.74 4.39
N LEU A 284 -1.00 1.83 5.24
CA LEU A 284 -0.71 3.03 6.04
C LEU A 284 -0.38 4.27 5.21
N ALA A 285 0.21 4.08 4.01
CA ALA A 285 0.44 5.17 3.06
C ALA A 285 -0.87 5.83 2.59
N ALA A 286 -1.96 5.06 2.58
CA ALA A 286 -3.24 5.46 2.00
C ALA A 286 -4.26 5.99 3.01
N LEU A 287 -4.26 5.51 4.26
CA LEU A 287 -5.32 5.80 5.24
C LEU A 287 -5.49 7.30 5.53
N GLY A 288 -4.39 8.06 5.61
CA GLY A 288 -4.43 9.51 5.83
C GLY A 288 -5.09 10.26 4.67
N PRO A 289 -4.55 10.18 3.44
CA PRO A 289 -5.19 10.76 2.26
C PRO A 289 -6.63 10.28 2.05
N ALA A 290 -6.94 9.01 2.32
CA ALA A 290 -8.31 8.49 2.22
C ALA A 290 -9.27 9.17 3.21
N TYR A 291 -8.83 9.43 4.45
CA TYR A 291 -9.61 10.14 5.46
C TYR A 291 -9.96 11.57 5.02
N GLU A 292 -9.03 12.25 4.35
CA GLU A 292 -9.23 13.58 3.79
C GLU A 292 -10.09 13.59 2.53
N ALA A 293 -9.95 12.55 1.70
CA ALA A 293 -10.67 12.42 0.44
C ALA A 293 -12.18 12.16 0.62
N THR A 294 -12.57 11.39 1.65
CA THR A 294 -13.99 11.13 1.94
C THR A 294 -14.59 12.16 2.90
N SER A 295 -15.83 12.54 2.64
CA SER A 295 -16.69 13.29 3.57
C SER A 295 -17.65 12.40 4.36
N SER A 296 -17.69 11.10 4.06
CA SER A 296 -18.59 10.15 4.72
C SER A 296 -18.06 9.81 6.11
N GLU A 297 -18.80 10.24 7.14
CA GLU A 297 -18.44 9.98 8.53
C GLU A 297 -18.41 8.48 8.86
N ALA A 298 -19.26 7.68 8.21
CA ALA A 298 -19.23 6.22 8.35
C ALA A 298 -17.88 5.64 7.90
N HIS A 299 -17.38 6.06 6.73
CA HIS A 299 -16.07 5.61 6.24
C HIS A 299 -14.90 6.18 7.07
N ARG A 300 -15.02 7.42 7.57
CA ARG A 300 -14.06 7.99 8.52
C ARG A 300 -14.02 7.23 9.85
N GLU A 301 -15.13 6.68 10.30
CA GLU A 301 -15.18 5.80 11.47
C GLU A 301 -14.41 4.51 11.21
N LEU A 302 -14.63 3.84 10.06
CA LEU A 302 -13.86 2.63 9.69
C LEU A 302 -12.35 2.89 9.68
N LEU A 303 -11.91 4.01 9.10
CA LEU A 303 -10.51 4.43 9.10
C LEU A 303 -9.97 4.68 10.52
N ARG A 304 -10.78 5.30 11.39
CA ARG A 304 -10.45 5.49 12.81
C ARG A 304 -10.30 4.18 13.56
N GLU A 305 -11.23 3.26 13.37
CA GLU A 305 -11.20 1.95 13.97
C GLU A 305 -9.91 1.20 13.61
N ILE A 306 -9.52 1.21 12.33
CA ILE A 306 -8.26 0.60 11.86
C ILE A 306 -7.07 1.27 12.55
N ALA A 307 -6.92 2.59 12.41
CA ALA A 307 -5.75 3.31 12.88
C ALA A 307 -5.58 3.23 14.40
N VAL A 308 -6.66 3.42 15.16
CA VAL A 308 -6.61 3.41 16.63
C VAL A 308 -6.48 2.00 17.18
N THR A 309 -7.10 0.99 16.57
CA THR A 309 -6.91 -0.41 17.00
C THR A 309 -5.46 -0.83 16.79
N LEU A 310 -4.88 -0.52 15.64
CA LEU A 310 -3.47 -0.78 15.37
C LEU A 310 -2.57 -0.05 16.39
N ALA A 311 -2.77 1.25 16.60
CA ALA A 311 -2.00 2.01 17.58
C ALA A 311 -2.12 1.42 19.00
N ARG A 312 -3.33 1.06 19.45
CA ARG A 312 -3.56 0.44 20.77
C ARG A 312 -2.80 -0.87 20.95
N GLU A 313 -2.78 -1.72 19.93
CA GLU A 313 -2.03 -2.98 20.00
C GLU A 313 -0.52 -2.73 20.02
N LEU A 314 -0.03 -1.74 19.29
CA LEU A 314 1.39 -1.44 19.24
C LEU A 314 1.91 -0.79 20.53
N ILE A 315 1.13 0.09 21.19
CA ILE A 315 1.55 0.69 22.49
C ILE A 315 1.34 -0.25 23.69
N ARG A 316 0.76 -1.44 23.48
CA ARG A 316 0.50 -2.38 24.57
C ARG A 316 1.81 -3.06 24.99
N GLN A 317 2.18 -2.84 26.24
CA GLN A 317 3.19 -3.64 26.93
C GLN A 317 2.62 -5.02 27.24
N ARG A 318 3.26 -6.06 26.72
CA ARG A 318 2.88 -7.45 26.94
C ARG A 318 3.96 -8.11 27.78
N GLU A 319 3.66 -8.36 29.04
CA GLU A 319 4.57 -9.03 29.96
C GLU A 319 4.46 -10.56 29.81
N ASP A 320 5.57 -11.25 30.03
CA ASP A 320 5.63 -12.72 30.10
C ASP A 320 5.07 -13.46 28.87
N VAL A 321 5.20 -12.92 27.65
CA VAL A 321 4.74 -13.56 26.41
C VAL A 321 5.45 -14.91 26.25
N PRO A 322 4.72 -16.03 26.09
CA PRO A 322 5.35 -17.33 25.91
C PRO A 322 6.00 -17.40 24.52
N VAL A 323 7.32 -17.56 24.50
CA VAL A 323 8.11 -17.61 23.26
C VAL A 323 8.91 -18.89 23.20
N ARG A 324 9.00 -19.53 22.04
CA ARG A 324 10.00 -20.54 21.73
C ARG A 324 11.04 -19.91 20.83
N VAL A 325 12.28 -19.85 21.32
CA VAL A 325 13.41 -19.33 20.55
C VAL A 325 14.25 -20.49 20.05
N ARG A 326 14.52 -20.51 18.75
CA ARG A 326 15.40 -21.45 18.06
C ARG A 326 16.63 -20.71 17.54
N TYR A 327 17.83 -21.20 17.88
CA TYR A 327 19.10 -20.57 17.50
C TYR A 327 20.21 -21.61 17.42
N GLU A 328 21.24 -21.36 16.61
CA GLU A 328 22.39 -22.25 16.50
C GLU A 328 23.46 -21.94 17.56
N LEU A 329 23.90 -22.96 18.29
CA LEU A 329 25.03 -22.85 19.20
C LEU A 329 25.96 -24.06 19.02
N PHE A 330 27.24 -23.78 18.73
CA PHE A 330 28.28 -24.80 18.53
C PHE A 330 27.97 -25.84 17.44
N GLY A 331 27.38 -25.42 16.31
CA GLY A 331 27.05 -26.33 15.21
C GLY A 331 25.78 -27.14 15.43
N SER A 332 24.93 -26.73 16.38
CA SER A 332 23.70 -27.45 16.72
C SER A 332 22.57 -26.51 17.11
N TRP A 333 21.39 -26.75 16.54
CA TRP A 333 20.16 -26.05 16.90
C TRP A 333 19.78 -26.30 18.35
N GLN A 334 19.55 -25.20 19.06
CA GLN A 334 18.96 -25.17 20.39
C GLN A 334 17.55 -24.61 20.28
N GLU A 335 16.62 -25.19 21.03
CA GLU A 335 15.29 -24.62 21.23
C GLU A 335 15.10 -24.37 22.72
N THR A 336 14.59 -23.20 23.07
CA THR A 336 14.34 -22.83 24.47
C THR A 336 13.01 -22.11 24.56
N ASP A 337 12.15 -22.62 25.44
CA ASP A 337 10.92 -21.93 25.83
C ASP A 337 11.27 -20.85 26.86
N LEU A 338 10.88 -19.62 26.57
CA LEU A 338 11.11 -18.42 27.36
C LEU A 338 9.79 -17.67 27.60
N SER A 339 9.86 -16.71 28.51
CA SER A 339 8.85 -15.66 28.68
C SER A 339 9.55 -14.35 28.41
N LEU A 340 9.08 -13.61 27.40
CA LEU A 340 9.66 -12.34 26.97
C LEU A 340 8.63 -11.23 27.15
N ASP A 341 9.08 -10.07 27.60
CA ASP A 341 8.31 -8.84 27.53
C ASP A 341 8.38 -8.29 26.11
N MET A 342 7.24 -7.96 25.51
CA MET A 342 7.15 -7.47 24.13
C MET A 342 6.27 -6.23 24.03
N GLU A 343 6.72 -5.26 23.24
CA GLU A 343 6.00 -4.03 22.88
C GLU A 343 6.18 -3.79 21.38
N HIS A 344 5.33 -2.96 20.75
CA HIS A 344 5.34 -2.72 19.29
C HIS A 344 5.16 -4.01 18.47
N VAL A 345 4.38 -4.93 19.01
CA VAL A 345 4.01 -6.20 18.36
C VAL A 345 2.50 -6.38 18.37
N ILE A 346 2.00 -7.22 17.47
CA ILE A 346 0.62 -7.71 17.45
C ILE A 346 0.71 -9.22 17.58
N LEU A 347 0.14 -9.78 18.64
CA LEU A 347 0.15 -11.24 18.81
C LEU A 347 -0.92 -11.86 17.91
N VAL A 348 -0.56 -12.95 17.23
CA VAL A 348 -1.42 -13.67 16.29
C VAL A 348 -1.53 -15.12 16.76
N PRO A 349 -2.48 -15.43 17.66
CA PRO A 349 -2.62 -16.76 18.26
C PRO A 349 -2.73 -17.90 17.23
N GLU A 350 -3.36 -17.63 16.08
CA GLU A 350 -3.58 -18.58 14.99
C GLU A 350 -2.27 -19.06 14.35
N GLU A 351 -1.18 -18.29 14.50
CA GLU A 351 0.13 -18.60 13.92
C GLU A 351 1.17 -19.02 14.97
N MET A 352 0.76 -19.10 16.24
CA MET A 352 1.62 -19.54 17.32
C MET A 352 1.90 -21.04 17.21
N VAL A 353 3.15 -21.43 17.40
CA VAL A 353 3.57 -22.85 17.45
C VAL A 353 3.38 -23.36 18.87
N ASP A 354 2.50 -24.35 19.06
CA ASP A 354 2.12 -24.88 20.38
C ASP A 354 1.63 -23.78 21.37
N GLY A 355 0.97 -22.74 20.85
CA GLY A 355 0.49 -21.60 21.67
C GLY A 355 1.59 -20.66 22.14
N ARG A 356 2.75 -20.65 21.45
CA ARG A 356 3.89 -19.75 21.69
C ARG A 356 4.22 -18.95 20.44
N VAL A 357 4.70 -17.72 20.65
CA VAL A 357 5.43 -17.01 19.59
C VAL A 357 6.68 -17.82 19.27
N PHE A 358 7.01 -18.00 18.00
CA PHE A 358 8.21 -18.71 17.58
C PHE A 358 9.19 -17.70 16.99
N ILE A 359 10.41 -17.67 17.49
CA ILE A 359 11.52 -16.85 16.97
C ILE A 359 12.62 -17.79 16.54
N GLN A 360 12.96 -17.82 15.27
CA GLN A 360 14.16 -18.47 14.76
C GLN A 360 15.20 -17.42 14.40
N VAL A 361 16.43 -17.60 14.89
CA VAL A 361 17.58 -16.78 14.52
C VAL A 361 18.45 -17.59 13.57
N GLY A 362 18.54 -17.16 12.30
CA GLY A 362 19.18 -17.90 11.22
C GLY A 362 18.19 -18.65 10.31
N SER A 363 18.67 -19.18 9.18
CA SER A 363 17.93 -20.16 8.35
C SER A 363 18.19 -21.58 8.84
N ASP A 364 17.37 -22.56 8.41
CA ASP A 364 17.62 -23.98 8.69
C ASP A 364 18.98 -24.48 8.17
N GLU A 365 19.46 -23.86 7.09
CA GLU A 365 20.69 -24.21 6.38
C GLU A 365 21.93 -23.53 6.98
N ASP A 366 21.77 -22.30 7.48
CA ASP A 366 22.84 -21.50 8.07
C ASP A 366 22.34 -20.70 9.28
N GLY A 367 22.76 -21.10 10.49
CA GLY A 367 22.42 -20.39 11.72
C GLY A 367 23.04 -19.00 11.87
N SER A 368 23.92 -18.60 10.94
CA SER A 368 24.47 -17.26 10.81
C SER A 368 23.77 -16.38 9.77
N ASP A 369 22.86 -16.96 8.99
CA ASP A 369 22.01 -16.24 8.04
C ASP A 369 20.85 -15.54 8.77
N TYR A 370 21.19 -14.51 9.56
CA TYR A 370 20.24 -13.74 10.36
C TYR A 370 19.16 -13.06 9.52
N ASP A 371 19.48 -12.85 8.26
CA ASP A 371 18.66 -12.31 7.21
C ASP A 371 17.44 -13.20 6.91
N SER A 372 17.61 -14.52 7.06
CA SER A 372 16.54 -15.52 6.95
C SER A 372 15.90 -15.90 8.28
N SER A 373 16.02 -15.05 9.31
CA SER A 373 15.35 -15.28 10.60
C SER A 373 13.82 -15.24 10.47
N GLU A 374 13.14 -16.04 11.29
CA GLU A 374 11.69 -16.20 11.23
C GLU A 374 11.01 -15.75 12.54
N LEU A 375 9.86 -15.08 12.43
CA LEU A 375 8.97 -14.77 13.53
C LEU A 375 7.55 -15.26 13.21
N ARG A 376 7.04 -16.25 13.95
CA ARG A 376 5.64 -16.73 13.85
C ARG A 376 4.85 -16.43 15.11
N GLY A 377 3.54 -16.23 14.96
CA GLY A 377 2.65 -15.94 16.08
C GLY A 377 2.68 -14.48 16.57
N ALA A 378 3.44 -13.62 15.90
CA ALA A 378 3.45 -12.19 16.12
C ALA A 378 3.76 -11.42 14.83
N ARG A 379 3.24 -10.19 14.74
CA ARG A 379 3.70 -9.17 13.80
C ARG A 379 4.46 -8.12 14.54
N GLU A 380 5.68 -7.88 14.08
CA GLU A 380 6.59 -6.96 14.73
C GLU A 380 6.68 -5.64 13.97
N PHE A 381 6.76 -4.56 14.73
CA PHE A 381 7.05 -3.21 14.27
C PHE A 381 8.15 -2.63 15.14
N LEU A 382 9.10 -3.47 15.54
CA LEU A 382 10.12 -3.16 16.54
C LEU A 382 11.13 -2.17 15.94
N PRO A 383 11.22 -0.92 16.44
CA PRO A 383 12.21 0.05 15.96
C PRO A 383 13.63 -0.39 16.28
N ASP A 384 13.82 -1.11 17.39
CA ASP A 384 15.05 -1.80 17.75
C ASP A 384 14.67 -3.21 18.21
N PHE A 385 15.38 -4.22 17.73
CA PHE A 385 15.15 -5.62 18.10
C PHE A 385 15.84 -6.01 19.42
N GLN A 386 16.80 -5.20 19.89
CA GLN A 386 17.58 -5.44 21.09
C GLN A 386 16.73 -5.58 22.37
N PRO A 387 15.66 -4.80 22.61
CA PRO A 387 14.82 -4.99 23.79
C PRO A 387 14.21 -6.39 23.90
N VAL A 388 13.93 -7.06 22.78
CA VAL A 388 13.39 -8.43 22.77
C VAL A 388 14.52 -9.46 22.90
N LEU A 389 15.53 -9.43 22.03
CA LEU A 389 16.62 -10.42 22.05
C LEU A 389 17.54 -10.28 23.27
N GLY A 390 17.62 -9.09 23.85
CA GLY A 390 18.38 -8.78 25.06
C GLY A 390 17.89 -9.55 26.29
N GLN A 391 16.67 -10.11 26.25
CA GLN A 391 16.08 -10.92 27.31
C GLN A 391 16.48 -12.40 27.23
N ILE A 392 17.03 -12.87 26.11
CA ILE A 392 17.39 -14.29 25.93
C ILE A 392 18.58 -14.65 26.84
N PRO A 393 18.47 -15.66 27.70
CA PRO A 393 19.58 -16.09 28.55
C PRO A 393 20.85 -16.43 27.74
N ALA A 394 22.01 -16.18 28.33
CA ALA A 394 23.35 -16.40 27.76
C ALA A 394 23.78 -15.48 26.60
N ILE A 395 22.87 -15.03 25.74
CA ILE A 395 23.22 -14.14 24.60
C ILE A 395 22.77 -12.69 24.80
N GLY A 396 21.67 -12.44 25.53
CA GLY A 396 21.00 -11.14 25.57
C GLY A 396 21.86 -9.97 26.03
N GLY A 397 22.73 -10.18 27.03
CA GLY A 397 23.68 -9.16 27.50
C GLY A 397 24.80 -8.80 26.51
N LEU A 398 24.88 -9.51 25.38
CA LEU A 398 25.86 -9.29 24.31
C LEU A 398 25.20 -8.80 23.01
N VAL A 399 23.87 -8.85 22.90
CA VAL A 399 23.15 -8.38 21.71
C VAL A 399 23.24 -6.86 21.65
N PRO A 400 23.90 -6.27 20.63
CA PRO A 400 23.92 -4.81 20.47
C PRO A 400 22.53 -4.31 20.05
N SER A 401 22.36 -2.98 19.99
CA SER A 401 21.20 -2.38 19.30
C SER A 401 21.11 -2.91 17.87
N ILE A 402 19.91 -3.31 17.45
CA ILE A 402 19.59 -3.78 16.10
C ILE A 402 18.53 -2.81 15.55
N PRO A 403 18.96 -1.62 15.10
CA PRO A 403 18.05 -0.57 14.65
C PRO A 403 17.35 -0.99 13.36
N ARG A 404 16.04 -0.72 13.28
CA ARG A 404 15.20 -0.96 12.11
C ARG A 404 14.51 0.33 11.69
N PRO A 405 15.19 1.14 10.85
CA PRO A 405 14.70 2.45 10.43
C PRO A 405 13.29 2.40 9.82
N SER A 406 12.98 1.39 9.00
CA SER A 406 11.65 1.19 8.41
C SER A 406 10.56 0.98 9.48
N SER A 407 10.80 0.12 10.48
CA SER A 407 9.89 -0.06 11.63
C SER A 407 9.71 1.23 12.43
N ALA A 408 10.78 1.99 12.66
CA ALA A 408 10.69 3.27 13.35
C ALA A 408 9.78 4.26 12.58
N MET A 409 9.91 4.32 11.25
CA MET A 409 9.02 5.13 10.38
C MET A 409 7.57 4.67 10.48
N MET A 410 7.32 3.35 10.42
CA MET A 410 5.97 2.80 10.56
C MET A 410 5.37 3.13 11.93
N MET A 411 6.13 2.98 13.02
CA MET A 411 5.67 3.32 14.36
C MET A 411 5.27 4.80 14.47
N ALA A 412 6.11 5.71 13.98
CA ALA A 412 5.78 7.13 13.98
C ALA A 412 4.55 7.43 13.10
N SER A 413 4.46 6.83 11.91
CA SER A 413 3.35 6.99 10.97
C SER A 413 2.02 6.51 11.55
N VAL A 414 1.97 5.31 12.16
CA VAL A 414 0.75 4.77 12.78
C VAL A 414 0.24 5.69 13.88
N MET A 415 1.14 6.18 14.73
CA MET A 415 0.74 7.05 15.84
C MET A 415 0.22 8.39 15.32
N GLU A 416 0.92 9.06 14.40
CA GLU A 416 0.43 10.31 13.82
C GLU A 416 -0.89 10.13 13.06
N LEU A 417 -1.09 8.99 12.39
CA LEU A 417 -2.36 8.67 11.74
C LEU A 417 -3.49 8.55 12.77
N ALA A 418 -3.30 7.73 13.81
CA ALA A 418 -4.29 7.57 14.88
C ALA A 418 -4.61 8.90 15.57
N LEU A 419 -3.62 9.79 15.65
CA LEU A 419 -3.80 11.13 16.17
C LEU A 419 -4.60 12.00 15.17
N HIS A 420 -4.20 12.07 13.91
CA HIS A 420 -4.89 12.85 12.89
C HIS A 420 -6.39 12.49 12.82
N VAL A 421 -6.70 11.19 12.71
CA VAL A 421 -8.08 10.72 12.49
C VAL A 421 -9.00 10.88 13.71
N THR A 422 -8.44 11.10 14.91
CA THR A 422 -9.20 11.26 16.18
C THR A 422 -9.28 12.71 16.66
N GLU A 423 -8.70 13.66 15.95
CA GLU A 423 -8.69 15.05 16.37
C GLU A 423 -10.11 15.65 16.41
N GLY A 424 -10.51 16.15 17.59
CA GLY A 424 -11.81 16.78 17.77
C GLY A 424 -13.02 15.84 17.71
N VAL A 425 -12.81 14.53 17.52
CA VAL A 425 -13.89 13.54 17.39
C VAL A 425 -14.40 13.11 18.78
N PRO A 426 -15.71 13.29 19.08
CA PRO A 426 -16.29 12.82 20.33
C PRO A 426 -16.09 11.31 20.55
N GLY A 427 -15.81 10.90 21.78
CA GLY A 427 -15.63 9.47 22.15
C GLY A 427 -14.19 8.96 22.06
N TRP A 428 -13.34 9.57 21.23
CA TRP A 428 -11.95 9.12 21.01
C TRP A 428 -10.89 9.81 21.89
N GLY A 429 -11.30 10.71 22.78
CA GLY A 429 -10.37 11.55 23.56
C GLY A 429 -9.41 10.76 24.47
N ALA A 430 -9.85 9.65 25.05
CA ALA A 430 -9.00 8.82 25.90
C ALA A 430 -7.91 8.10 25.09
N ASP A 431 -8.26 7.54 23.94
CA ASP A 431 -7.31 6.86 23.06
C ASP A 431 -6.32 7.83 22.44
N ARG A 432 -6.82 8.97 21.94
CA ARG A 432 -5.96 10.06 21.45
C ARG A 432 -4.93 10.47 22.50
N ALA A 433 -5.33 10.60 23.76
CA ALA A 433 -4.41 10.95 24.85
C ALA A 433 -3.38 9.85 25.13
N ALA A 434 -3.78 8.58 25.11
CA ALA A 434 -2.86 7.45 25.30
C ALA A 434 -1.84 7.34 24.16
N VAL A 435 -2.30 7.42 22.91
CA VAL A 435 -1.45 7.42 21.71
C VAL A 435 -0.50 8.61 21.73
N ARG A 436 -0.99 9.82 22.06
CA ARG A 436 -0.16 11.03 22.14
C ARG A 436 0.94 10.88 23.19
N ALA A 437 0.59 10.39 24.38
CA ALA A 437 1.55 10.18 25.45
C ALA A 437 2.65 9.18 25.05
N HIS A 438 2.28 8.09 24.37
CA HIS A 438 3.23 7.11 23.86
C HIS A 438 4.13 7.70 22.76
N TYR A 439 3.54 8.39 21.79
CA TYR A 439 4.26 9.04 20.70
C TYR A 439 5.28 10.06 21.23
N ASP A 440 4.86 10.97 22.12
CA ASP A 440 5.73 12.00 22.67
C ASP A 440 6.88 11.40 23.49
N ALA A 441 6.68 10.23 24.11
CA ALA A 441 7.72 9.53 24.86
C ALA A 441 8.80 8.88 23.97
N HIS A 442 8.48 8.49 22.73
CA HIS A 442 9.36 7.68 21.89
C HIS A 442 9.81 8.34 20.57
N ARG A 443 9.14 9.41 20.11
CA ARG A 443 9.39 10.01 18.79
C ARG A 443 10.85 10.39 18.54
N ASP A 444 11.55 10.89 19.56
CA ASP A 444 12.94 11.36 19.41
C ASP A 444 13.91 10.17 19.31
N GLU A 445 13.60 9.07 20.00
CA GLU A 445 14.32 7.79 19.88
C GLU A 445 14.09 7.17 18.50
N TRP A 446 12.84 7.11 18.04
CA TRP A 446 12.51 6.61 16.70
C TRP A 446 13.21 7.43 15.63
N LEU A 447 13.23 8.76 15.74
CA LEU A 447 13.99 9.63 14.82
C LEU A 447 15.49 9.32 14.82
N ALA A 448 16.09 9.02 15.98
CA ALA A 448 17.48 8.60 16.06
C ALA A 448 17.74 7.29 15.32
N ILE A 449 16.78 6.36 15.30
CA ILE A 449 16.82 5.12 14.53
C ILE A 449 16.60 5.39 13.03
N MET A 450 15.62 6.22 12.65
CA MET A 450 15.35 6.58 11.26
C MET A 450 16.58 7.18 10.55
N ARG A 451 17.38 8.00 11.26
CA ARG A 451 18.64 8.59 10.77
C ARG A 451 19.71 7.56 10.39
N GLN A 452 19.53 6.31 10.80
CA GLN A 452 20.41 5.19 10.49
C GLN A 452 19.98 4.45 9.24
N TYR A 453 18.91 4.89 8.56
CA TYR A 453 18.50 4.32 7.27
C TYR A 453 19.70 4.23 6.33
N ALA A 454 19.97 3.00 5.93
CA ALA A 454 20.99 2.64 4.97
C ALA A 454 20.42 1.48 4.16
N TYR A 455 20.62 1.53 2.86
CA TYR A 455 20.16 0.50 1.95
C TYR A 455 21.38 -0.07 1.23
N HIS A 456 21.59 -1.37 1.36
CA HIS A 456 22.76 -2.07 0.85
C HIS A 456 22.29 -3.30 0.09
N ASN A 457 22.08 -3.16 -1.22
CA ASN A 457 21.60 -4.27 -2.06
C ASN A 457 22.17 -4.21 -3.49
N GLU A 458 23.06 -3.26 -3.76
CA GLU A 458 23.74 -3.16 -5.06
C GLU A 458 24.61 -4.41 -5.31
N GLU A 459 25.25 -4.92 -4.25
CA GLU A 459 26.11 -6.11 -4.27
C GLU A 459 25.32 -7.42 -4.49
N GLU A 460 24.02 -7.42 -4.17
CA GLU A 460 23.10 -8.55 -4.39
C GLU A 460 22.20 -8.34 -5.60
N CYS A 461 22.65 -7.52 -6.55
CA CYS A 461 21.95 -7.27 -7.80
C CYS A 461 20.52 -6.76 -7.62
N TRP A 462 20.27 -6.00 -6.56
CA TRP A 462 18.99 -5.36 -6.27
C TRP A 462 17.84 -6.34 -5.96
N ARG A 463 18.12 -7.54 -5.44
CA ARG A 463 17.10 -8.54 -5.10
C ARG A 463 16.05 -8.03 -4.09
N GLN A 464 16.51 -7.30 -3.07
CA GLN A 464 15.66 -6.67 -2.04
C GLN A 464 15.14 -5.27 -2.39
N TYR A 465 14.89 -4.92 -3.65
CA TYR A 465 14.44 -3.56 -4.05
C TYR A 465 13.17 -3.12 -3.32
N PHE A 466 12.27 -4.05 -3.06
CA PHE A 466 11.02 -3.83 -2.32
C PHE A 466 11.23 -3.21 -0.93
N GLY A 467 12.38 -3.45 -0.27
CA GLY A 467 12.72 -2.84 1.02
C GLY A 467 12.79 -1.30 0.99
N ILE A 468 13.05 -0.71 -0.19
CA ILE A 468 12.96 0.75 -0.39
C ILE A 468 11.51 1.19 -0.25
N THR A 469 10.59 0.49 -0.91
CA THR A 469 9.15 0.77 -0.89
C THR A 469 8.57 0.65 0.51
N ILE A 470 8.97 -0.38 1.27
CA ILE A 470 8.59 -0.57 2.69
C ILE A 470 8.93 0.67 3.53
N ALA A 471 10.03 1.37 3.25
CA ALA A 471 10.42 2.57 3.96
C ALA A 471 9.75 3.84 3.40
N TYR A 472 9.54 3.91 2.08
CA TYR A 472 8.93 5.07 1.43
C TYR A 472 7.43 5.23 1.74
N HIS A 473 6.70 4.13 1.91
CA HIS A 473 5.30 4.15 2.33
C HIS A 473 5.07 4.89 3.67
N PRO A 474 5.71 4.49 4.79
CA PRO A 474 5.52 5.13 6.08
C PRO A 474 6.19 6.50 6.16
N ILE A 475 7.30 6.78 5.46
CA ILE A 475 7.88 8.14 5.46
C ILE A 475 6.95 9.13 4.77
N TYR A 476 6.29 8.72 3.67
CA TYR A 476 5.29 9.54 3.01
C TYR A 476 4.11 9.81 3.95
N SER A 477 3.55 8.77 4.57
CA SER A 477 2.44 8.90 5.52
C SER A 477 2.80 9.79 6.73
N LEU A 478 3.96 9.54 7.35
CA LEU A 478 4.45 10.34 8.48
C LEU A 478 4.56 11.81 8.09
N LEU A 479 5.21 12.12 6.96
CA LEU A 479 5.34 13.49 6.51
C LEU A 479 3.96 14.05 6.14
N TRP A 480 3.11 13.38 5.37
CA TRP A 480 1.77 13.89 5.07
C TRP A 480 0.98 14.35 6.31
N LEU A 481 1.08 13.59 7.41
CA LEU A 481 0.29 13.81 8.63
C LEU A 481 0.94 14.74 9.66
N THR A 482 2.26 14.92 9.62
CA THR A 482 2.99 15.69 10.62
C THR A 482 2.92 17.19 10.32
N ASP A 483 2.41 17.97 11.27
CA ASP A 483 2.40 19.42 11.24
C ASP A 483 3.80 20.03 11.01
N GLU A 484 3.83 21.24 10.44
CA GLU A 484 5.06 22.00 10.27
C GLU A 484 5.76 22.28 11.60
N GLY A 485 7.06 21.97 11.66
CA GLY A 485 7.85 22.17 12.86
C GLY A 485 9.21 21.44 12.86
N PRO A 486 9.99 21.56 13.95
CA PRO A 486 11.37 21.05 14.00
C PRO A 486 11.50 19.54 13.76
N PHE A 487 10.52 18.74 14.21
CA PHE A 487 10.52 17.31 13.99
C PHE A 487 10.37 16.99 12.49
N ARG A 488 9.32 17.51 11.85
CA ARG A 488 9.10 17.40 10.39
C ARG A 488 10.33 17.83 9.60
N GLU A 489 10.86 19.03 9.85
CA GLU A 489 12.05 19.54 9.15
C GLU A 489 13.28 18.62 9.28
N THR A 490 13.41 17.94 10.42
CA THR A 490 14.50 17.00 10.67
C THR A 490 14.30 15.71 9.89
N VAL A 491 13.08 15.16 9.89
CA VAL A 491 12.74 13.98 9.07
C VAL A 491 12.98 14.28 7.59
N GLN A 492 12.51 15.42 7.09
CA GLN A 492 12.69 15.83 5.69
C GLN A 492 14.18 15.92 5.29
N ARG A 493 15.00 16.60 6.09
CA ARG A 493 16.41 16.86 5.75
C ARG A 493 17.32 15.67 6.04
N GLU A 494 17.19 15.05 7.20
CA GLU A 494 18.18 14.10 7.70
C GLU A 494 17.81 12.64 7.42
N VAL A 495 16.53 12.36 7.13
CA VAL A 495 16.07 11.02 6.78
C VAL A 495 15.75 10.96 5.28
N LEU A 496 14.71 11.66 4.83
CA LEU A 496 14.29 11.59 3.42
C LEU A 496 15.39 12.10 2.47
N ALA A 497 15.86 13.34 2.65
CA ALA A 497 16.85 13.92 1.74
C ALA A 497 18.26 13.33 1.86
N ALA A 498 18.75 13.11 3.09
CA ALA A 498 20.13 12.69 3.31
C ALA A 498 20.36 11.17 3.22
N ARG A 499 19.33 10.34 3.48
CA ARG A 499 19.49 8.87 3.56
C ARG A 499 18.71 8.13 2.49
N MET A 500 17.43 8.45 2.31
CA MET A 500 16.55 7.68 1.42
C MET A 500 16.71 8.11 -0.04
N ARG A 501 16.64 9.42 -0.29
CA ARG A 501 16.66 9.99 -1.64
C ARG A 501 17.89 9.57 -2.48
N PRO A 502 19.13 9.54 -1.95
CA PRO A 502 20.28 9.12 -2.72
C PRO A 502 20.19 7.70 -3.29
N VAL A 503 19.43 6.80 -2.64
CA VAL A 503 19.27 5.40 -3.05
C VAL A 503 18.47 5.26 -4.34
N VAL A 504 17.55 6.18 -4.61
CA VAL A 504 16.62 6.12 -5.75
C VAL A 504 16.82 7.25 -6.75
N ALA A 505 17.80 8.12 -6.51
CA ALA A 505 18.11 9.24 -7.39
C ALA A 505 18.47 8.76 -8.80
N GLY A 506 17.78 9.30 -9.80
CA GLY A 506 17.99 8.90 -11.20
C GLY A 506 17.41 7.54 -11.58
N HIS A 507 16.67 6.85 -10.71
CA HIS A 507 16.00 5.58 -11.05
C HIS A 507 14.75 5.75 -11.95
N SER A 508 14.37 7.00 -12.26
CA SER A 508 13.18 7.34 -13.06
C SER A 508 11.90 6.72 -12.48
N ASN A 509 11.76 6.74 -11.16
CA ASN A 509 10.65 6.14 -10.44
C ASN A 509 9.74 7.25 -9.92
N ALA A 510 8.63 7.49 -10.63
CA ALA A 510 7.73 8.61 -10.35
C ALA A 510 7.20 8.63 -8.91
N TYR A 511 6.93 7.46 -8.33
CA TYR A 511 6.49 7.36 -6.95
C TYR A 511 7.50 7.98 -5.96
N PHE A 512 8.78 7.62 -6.06
CA PHE A 512 9.81 8.13 -5.15
C PHE A 512 10.19 9.58 -5.43
N ASP A 513 10.24 9.97 -6.71
CA ASP A 513 10.57 11.34 -7.10
C ASP A 513 9.47 12.32 -6.65
N TYR A 514 8.19 11.96 -6.79
CA TYR A 514 7.09 12.81 -6.34
C TYR A 514 7.00 12.88 -4.81
N ILE A 515 7.28 11.80 -4.06
CA ILE A 515 7.43 11.87 -2.60
C ILE A 515 8.59 12.79 -2.22
N GLY A 516 9.75 12.65 -2.89
CA GLY A 516 10.90 13.52 -2.66
C GLY A 516 10.61 14.99 -2.93
N ALA A 517 9.86 15.28 -3.98
CA ALA A 517 9.49 16.65 -4.37
C ALA A 517 8.44 17.27 -3.44
N SER A 518 7.42 16.50 -3.05
CA SER A 518 6.29 17.02 -2.26
C SER A 518 6.56 17.02 -0.76
N GLN A 519 7.28 16.02 -0.26
CA GLN A 519 7.54 15.86 1.18
C GLN A 519 8.95 16.28 1.57
N GLY A 520 9.90 16.37 0.65
CA GLY A 520 11.27 16.77 0.94
C GLY A 520 11.45 18.28 1.13
N PRO A 521 12.66 18.74 1.50
CA PRO A 521 13.00 20.15 1.48
C PRO A 521 12.82 20.73 0.06
N ALA A 522 12.43 22.00 -0.03
CA ALA A 522 12.23 22.67 -1.31
C ALA A 522 13.45 22.51 -2.25
N GLY A 523 13.20 21.99 -3.45
CA GLY A 523 14.23 21.75 -4.46
C GLY A 523 15.04 20.45 -4.26
N LEU A 524 14.60 19.53 -3.39
CA LEU A 524 15.24 18.20 -3.23
C LEU A 524 15.26 17.44 -4.56
N VAL A 525 14.16 17.50 -5.32
CA VAL A 525 14.07 17.00 -6.69
C VAL A 525 14.04 18.21 -7.61
N SER A 526 14.92 18.23 -8.61
CA SER A 526 15.04 19.39 -9.49
C SER A 526 13.88 19.45 -10.48
N ALA A 527 13.56 20.65 -10.98
CA ALA A 527 12.53 20.80 -12.02
C ALA A 527 12.86 20.02 -13.32
N ALA A 528 14.15 19.89 -13.65
CA ALA A 528 14.58 19.10 -14.81
C ALA A 528 14.34 17.60 -14.59
N GLU A 529 14.60 17.12 -13.38
CA GLU A 529 14.32 15.74 -13.00
C GLU A 529 12.81 15.47 -12.95
N LEU A 530 11.99 16.37 -12.40
CA LEU A 530 10.53 16.23 -12.43
C LEU A 530 9.97 16.16 -13.86
N ALA A 531 10.49 16.96 -14.78
CA ALA A 531 10.08 16.90 -16.18
C ALA A 531 10.48 15.56 -16.84
N GLU A 532 11.63 15.00 -16.47
CA GLU A 532 12.04 13.66 -16.91
C GLU A 532 11.16 12.57 -16.29
N THR A 533 10.86 12.66 -14.99
CA THR A 533 9.95 11.77 -14.27
C THR A 533 8.56 11.75 -14.92
N GLU A 534 8.00 12.91 -15.25
CA GLU A 534 6.71 13.02 -15.94
C GLU A 534 6.76 12.38 -17.33
N ALA A 535 7.81 12.67 -18.11
CA ALA A 535 7.99 12.07 -19.43
C ALA A 535 8.12 10.53 -19.37
N GLN A 536 8.85 10.01 -18.38
CA GLN A 536 8.99 8.58 -18.13
C GLN A 536 7.65 7.95 -17.72
N LEU A 537 6.91 8.60 -16.82
CA LEU A 537 5.58 8.16 -16.42
C LEU A 537 4.62 8.11 -17.61
N PHE A 538 4.63 9.10 -18.51
CA PHE A 538 3.74 9.10 -19.68
C PHE A 538 4.17 8.08 -20.76
N GLY A 539 5.40 7.58 -20.69
CA GLY A 539 5.88 6.45 -21.49
C GLY A 539 5.38 5.09 -21.02
N PHE A 540 4.66 5.02 -19.89
CA PHE A 540 4.19 3.78 -19.30
C PHE A 540 3.26 2.99 -20.24
N VAL A 541 3.34 1.66 -20.19
CA VAL A 541 2.56 0.78 -21.06
C VAL A 541 1.05 0.94 -20.86
N ALA A 542 0.31 1.12 -21.95
CA ALA A 542 -1.15 1.15 -21.90
C ALA A 542 -1.73 -0.21 -21.45
N PRO A 543 -2.87 -0.24 -20.76
CA PRO A 543 -3.51 -1.51 -20.41
C PRO A 543 -3.97 -2.25 -21.69
N PRO A 544 -3.92 -3.60 -21.72
CA PRO A 544 -3.43 -4.48 -20.65
C PRO A 544 -1.91 -4.48 -20.52
N LYS A 545 -1.42 -4.44 -19.26
CA LYS A 545 0.00 -4.59 -18.89
C LYS A 545 0.38 -6.08 -18.85
N ALA A 546 0.38 -6.72 -20.01
CA ALA A 546 0.64 -8.15 -20.15
C ALA A 546 2.12 -8.52 -19.98
N ALA A 547 2.42 -9.71 -19.45
CA ALA A 547 3.77 -10.26 -19.29
C ALA A 547 4.36 -10.70 -20.65
N VAL A 548 4.65 -9.73 -21.52
CA VAL A 548 5.17 -9.94 -22.87
C VAL A 548 6.70 -10.07 -22.90
N ALA A 549 7.22 -10.60 -24.01
CA ALA A 549 8.66 -10.68 -24.23
C ALA A 549 9.29 -9.28 -24.31
N VAL A 550 10.30 -9.04 -23.48
CA VAL A 550 11.14 -7.84 -23.48
C VAL A 550 12.60 -8.28 -23.55
N ASP A 551 13.38 -7.65 -24.43
CA ASP A 551 14.82 -7.86 -24.54
C ASP A 551 15.53 -6.54 -24.86
N ASN A 552 16.07 -5.94 -23.82
CA ASN A 552 16.78 -4.67 -23.84
C ASN A 552 18.31 -4.84 -23.96
N ARG A 553 18.79 -6.07 -24.17
CA ARG A 553 20.22 -6.33 -24.35
C ARG A 553 20.73 -5.62 -25.61
N GLY A 554 21.84 -4.91 -25.47
CA GLY A 554 22.43 -4.11 -26.56
C GLY A 554 21.80 -2.73 -26.73
N ARG A 555 20.67 -2.44 -26.07
CA ARG A 555 20.12 -1.09 -25.96
C ARG A 555 20.66 -0.34 -24.74
N TYR A 556 20.77 -1.04 -23.62
CA TYR A 556 21.35 -0.52 -22.38
C TYR A 556 22.69 -1.21 -22.08
N PRO A 557 23.63 -0.52 -21.43
CA PRO A 557 24.90 -1.12 -21.00
C PRO A 557 24.63 -2.23 -19.97
N ALA A 558 25.02 -3.46 -20.27
CA ALA A 558 24.85 -4.59 -19.36
C ALA A 558 25.84 -4.52 -18.19
N SER A 559 25.38 -4.92 -17.01
CA SER A 559 26.24 -5.09 -15.82
C SER A 559 27.12 -6.32 -15.98
N GLY A 560 28.41 -6.16 -15.65
CA GLY A 560 29.35 -7.27 -15.58
C GLY A 560 29.22 -8.09 -14.29
N GLU A 561 28.64 -7.50 -13.25
CA GLU A 561 28.47 -8.10 -11.92
C GLU A 561 27.09 -8.78 -11.79
N CYS A 562 26.07 -8.18 -12.41
CA CYS A 562 24.69 -8.66 -12.33
C CYS A 562 24.18 -9.11 -13.68
N ALA A 563 24.25 -10.42 -13.92
CA ALA A 563 23.78 -11.03 -15.17
C ALA A 563 22.31 -10.68 -15.43
N GLY A 564 22.01 -10.24 -16.66
CA GLY A 564 20.66 -9.84 -17.05
C GLY A 564 20.25 -8.43 -16.62
N HIS A 565 21.10 -7.68 -15.92
CA HIS A 565 20.83 -6.30 -15.50
C HIS A 565 21.62 -5.27 -16.31
N ALA A 566 21.10 -4.05 -16.39
CA ALA A 566 21.77 -2.87 -16.91
C ALA A 566 22.58 -2.16 -15.82
N THR A 567 23.60 -1.39 -16.18
CA THR A 567 24.31 -0.47 -15.25
C THR A 567 23.62 0.87 -15.09
N VAL A 568 22.53 1.10 -15.82
CA VAL A 568 21.68 2.29 -15.74
C VAL A 568 20.22 1.86 -15.74
N PRO A 569 19.31 2.62 -15.13
CA PRO A 569 17.88 2.32 -15.15
C PRO A 569 17.35 2.19 -16.59
N VAL A 570 16.47 1.22 -16.81
CA VAL A 570 15.71 1.06 -18.05
C VAL A 570 14.56 2.06 -18.03
N ASP A 571 14.33 2.73 -19.16
CA ASP A 571 13.21 3.67 -19.34
C ASP A 571 11.88 2.97 -19.01
N VAL A 572 10.98 3.66 -18.32
CA VAL A 572 9.74 3.08 -17.76
C VAL A 572 8.91 2.36 -18.83
N GLY A 573 8.78 2.94 -20.03
CA GLY A 573 8.05 2.35 -21.15
C GLY A 573 8.69 1.09 -21.75
N GLU A 574 9.92 0.78 -21.36
CA GLU A 574 10.71 -0.35 -21.88
C GLU A 574 11.03 -1.39 -20.80
N ARG A 575 10.62 -1.14 -19.56
CA ARG A 575 10.81 -2.08 -18.45
C ARG A 575 10.06 -3.37 -18.70
N VAL A 576 10.57 -4.44 -18.10
CA VAL A 576 9.83 -5.69 -17.97
C VAL A 576 8.54 -5.40 -17.22
N PRO A 577 7.36 -5.76 -17.75
CA PRO A 577 6.09 -5.66 -17.02
C PRO A 577 6.14 -6.53 -15.75
N GLN A 578 5.73 -5.97 -14.61
CA GLN A 578 5.66 -6.66 -13.31
C GLN A 578 4.44 -6.15 -12.54
N ASP A 579 4.03 -6.81 -11.47
CA ASP A 579 2.86 -6.45 -10.65
C ASP A 579 2.85 -4.97 -10.22
N PHE A 580 3.85 -4.53 -9.44
CA PHE A 580 3.98 -3.16 -8.94
C PHE A 580 5.41 -2.66 -9.18
N LEU A 581 5.63 -1.95 -10.30
CA LEU A 581 6.99 -1.58 -10.76
C LEU A 581 7.84 -0.83 -9.74
N TRP A 582 7.24 -0.14 -8.77
CA TRP A 582 7.98 0.62 -7.76
C TRP A 582 8.60 -0.26 -6.67
N GLN A 583 8.18 -1.53 -6.54
CA GLN A 583 8.85 -2.55 -5.71
C GLN A 583 9.99 -3.26 -6.41
N HIS A 584 10.11 -3.10 -7.73
CA HIS A 584 11.11 -3.80 -8.53
C HIS A 584 12.22 -2.87 -8.98
N HIS A 585 13.43 -3.42 -9.06
CA HIS A 585 14.58 -2.64 -9.51
C HIS A 585 14.46 -2.29 -11.01
N PRO A 586 14.86 -1.08 -11.42
CA PRO A 586 14.66 -0.61 -12.79
C PRO A 586 15.69 -1.18 -13.80
N PHE A 587 16.55 -2.11 -13.38
CA PHE A 587 17.73 -2.51 -14.15
C PHE A 587 17.52 -3.77 -15.02
N ARG A 588 16.38 -4.47 -14.91
CA ARG A 588 16.18 -5.75 -15.60
C ARG A 588 16.13 -5.58 -17.12
N LEU A 589 16.96 -6.33 -17.85
CA LEU A 589 17.06 -6.25 -19.31
C LEU A 589 16.11 -7.20 -20.06
N VAL A 590 15.73 -8.33 -19.45
CA VAL A 590 14.99 -9.39 -20.13
C VAL A 590 13.83 -9.85 -19.27
N ASN A 591 12.68 -10.09 -19.90
CA ASN A 591 11.59 -10.81 -19.23
C ASN A 591 11.82 -12.33 -19.35
N GLU A 592 12.13 -12.99 -18.24
CA GLU A 592 12.32 -14.44 -18.18
C GLU A 592 10.99 -15.22 -18.09
N HIS A 593 9.92 -14.55 -17.65
CA HIS A 593 8.60 -15.13 -17.43
C HIS A 593 7.59 -14.54 -18.42
N VAL A 594 7.62 -15.03 -19.66
CA VAL A 594 6.73 -14.58 -20.73
C VAL A 594 5.47 -15.43 -20.78
N ASP A 595 4.35 -14.86 -20.33
CA ASP A 595 3.01 -15.38 -20.59
C ASP A 595 2.07 -14.22 -20.95
N PRO A 596 1.77 -13.99 -22.24
CA PRO A 596 0.88 -12.91 -22.66
C PRO A 596 -0.54 -12.99 -22.09
N ARG A 597 -0.94 -14.12 -21.48
CA ARG A 597 -2.21 -14.28 -20.77
C ARG A 597 -2.18 -13.69 -19.37
N HIS A 598 -1.00 -13.58 -18.77
CA HIS A 598 -0.81 -13.02 -17.43
C HIS A 598 -0.71 -11.50 -17.54
N VAL A 599 -1.63 -10.80 -16.89
CA VAL A 599 -1.71 -9.34 -16.88
C VAL A 599 -1.52 -8.83 -15.46
N TYR A 600 -0.68 -7.82 -15.33
CA TYR A 600 -0.41 -7.13 -14.06
C TYR A 600 -1.35 -5.94 -13.87
N PRO A 601 -1.67 -5.56 -12.62
CA PRO A 601 -2.43 -4.36 -12.35
C PRO A 601 -1.65 -3.11 -12.79
N GLY A 602 -2.37 -2.05 -13.13
CA GLY A 602 -1.80 -0.74 -13.46
C GLY A 602 -1.61 0.19 -12.26
N THR A 603 -1.64 -0.34 -11.03
CA THR A 603 -1.66 0.44 -9.79
C THR A 603 -0.43 1.34 -9.63
N ASP A 604 0.73 0.90 -10.12
CA ASP A 604 1.97 1.66 -10.19
C ASP A 604 1.85 2.93 -11.05
N TYR A 605 1.23 2.84 -12.23
CA TYR A 605 0.92 4.04 -13.01
C TYR A 605 -0.06 4.94 -12.28
N LEU A 606 -1.15 4.36 -11.75
CA LEU A 606 -2.22 5.10 -11.09
C LEU A 606 -1.72 5.90 -9.90
N VAL A 607 -0.96 5.26 -8.99
CA VAL A 607 -0.44 5.95 -7.82
C VAL A 607 0.60 7.00 -8.21
N GLY A 608 1.46 6.73 -9.20
CA GLY A 608 2.42 7.72 -9.70
C GLY A 608 1.73 8.96 -10.27
N TYR A 609 0.75 8.76 -11.16
CA TYR A 609 0.03 9.85 -11.82
C TYR A 609 -0.79 10.68 -10.84
N TRP A 610 -1.64 10.04 -10.02
CA TRP A 610 -2.54 10.77 -9.13
C TRP A 610 -1.81 11.42 -7.96
N LEU A 611 -0.73 10.82 -7.44
CA LEU A 611 0.13 11.46 -6.45
C LEU A 611 0.79 12.73 -7.02
N GLY A 612 1.27 12.67 -8.27
CA GLY A 612 1.79 13.83 -8.98
C GLY A 612 0.74 14.93 -9.17
N ARG A 613 -0.49 14.58 -9.56
CA ARG A 613 -1.61 15.54 -9.70
C ARG A 613 -1.99 16.17 -8.36
N MET A 614 -2.12 15.38 -7.30
CA MET A 614 -2.49 15.85 -5.96
C MET A 614 -1.47 16.85 -5.40
N HIS A 615 -0.20 16.69 -5.71
CA HIS A 615 0.88 17.58 -5.28
C HIS A 615 1.23 18.67 -6.30
N GLU A 616 0.41 18.86 -7.34
CA GLU A 616 0.65 19.87 -8.38
C GLU A 616 2.00 19.71 -9.12
N LEU A 617 2.51 18.48 -9.19
CA LEU A 617 3.74 18.12 -9.90
C LEU A 617 3.47 17.65 -11.33
N VAL A 618 2.22 17.24 -11.62
CA VAL A 618 1.74 16.84 -12.94
C VAL A 618 0.54 17.72 -13.30
N GLU A 619 0.55 18.28 -14.50
CA GLU A 619 -0.57 19.10 -14.99
C GLU A 619 -1.72 18.23 -15.52
N ASP A 620 -2.92 18.81 -15.60
CA ASP A 620 -4.01 18.16 -16.32
C ASP A 620 -3.80 18.38 -17.80
N ASP A 621 -3.48 17.33 -18.55
CA ASP A 621 -3.35 17.44 -20.01
C ASP A 621 -4.69 17.29 -20.75
N ALA A 622 -5.79 17.08 -20.03
CA ALA A 622 -7.14 17.00 -20.57
C ALA A 622 -8.22 17.66 -19.69
N PRO A 623 -8.05 18.93 -19.25
CA PRO A 623 -8.92 19.57 -18.25
C PRO A 623 -10.38 19.78 -18.71
N ASN A 624 -10.61 19.77 -20.03
CA ASN A 624 -11.94 19.90 -20.63
C ASN A 624 -12.57 18.54 -20.97
N THR A 625 -11.95 17.43 -20.56
CA THR A 625 -12.44 16.07 -20.84
C THR A 625 -12.75 15.36 -19.54
N CYS A 626 -13.89 14.69 -19.48
CA CYS A 626 -14.34 13.91 -18.32
C CYS A 626 -15.22 12.74 -18.74
N THR A 627 -15.46 11.79 -17.84
CA THR A 627 -16.36 10.67 -18.09
C THR A 627 -17.81 11.04 -17.76
N ARG A 628 -18.72 10.74 -18.69
CA ARG A 628 -20.17 10.99 -18.59
C ARG A 628 -20.96 9.79 -19.11
N TRP A 629 -22.19 9.63 -18.63
CA TRP A 629 -23.12 8.63 -19.17
C TRP A 629 -23.65 9.05 -20.55
N ASP A 630 -23.24 8.35 -21.61
CA ASP A 630 -23.74 8.56 -22.98
C ASP A 630 -25.22 8.19 -23.05
N PRO A 631 -26.13 9.13 -23.37
CA PRO A 631 -27.53 8.83 -23.50
C PRO A 631 -27.77 7.85 -24.66
N PRO A 632 -28.81 7.00 -24.59
CA PRO A 632 -29.20 6.19 -25.72
C PRO A 632 -29.51 7.10 -26.93
N PRO A 633 -29.25 6.64 -28.17
CA PRO A 633 -29.66 7.38 -29.35
C PRO A 633 -31.17 7.66 -29.29
N MET A 634 -31.55 8.93 -29.44
CA MET A 634 -32.97 9.29 -29.56
C MET A 634 -33.47 8.82 -30.93
N ASP A 635 -34.37 7.83 -30.93
CA ASP A 635 -35.07 7.31 -32.12
C ASP A 635 -35.98 8.36 -32.79
#